data_AF-A0A960AJ94-F1
#
_entry.id   AF-A0A960AJ94-F1
#
_cell.length_a   1.000
_cell.length_b   1.000
_cell.length_c   1.000
_cell.angle_alpha   90.00
_cell.angle_beta   90.00
_cell.angle_gamma   90.00
#
_symmetry.space_group_name_H-M   'P 1'
#
loop_
_entity.id
_entity.type
_entity.pdbx_description
1 polymer ?
#
loop_
_entity_poly.entity_id
_entity_poly.type
_entity_poly.pdbx_seq_one_letter_code
_entity_poly.pdbx_strand_id
1 'polypeptide(L)'
;MVTVKARVIVCSDSAAAGSTEDTTGPVLVTGLRDLGCDVDEPLVVPDDVAAITEAIGAGVADVIVCTGGTGLGPRDVTPDAVLALIDRELPGFGEAFRARGRAQTPLADLSRAVAGTREGCLLVALPGSHGAIADGLAVLGPLLEHAHHVIAGADHRRLIRSTPITTAEIEAEVHRPDAGAVVVFEGRVRDHDHGRSVASLTYEAHPDADAVLREVVAEALDQPGVIAAASLHRVGDLAIGDLAFTAAVSAAHRGEAFAACAWLVDAVKERLPVWKLQRFTDGTQEWVNCA
;
A
#
# COMPACT_ATOMS: atom_id res chain seq x y z
N MET A 1 -10.47 -1.43 12.54
CA MET A 1 -9.90 -0.26 11.84
C MET A 1 -8.39 -0.42 11.91
N VAL A 2 -7.73 -0.49 10.76
CA VAL A 2 -6.26 -0.52 10.71
C VAL A 2 -5.78 0.85 11.16
N THR A 3 -4.74 0.94 11.99
CA THR A 3 -4.22 2.23 12.47
C THR A 3 -3.10 2.68 11.55
N VAL A 4 -3.16 3.92 11.03
CA VAL A 4 -2.11 4.50 10.17
C VAL A 4 -0.94 4.92 11.03
N LYS A 5 0.24 4.35 10.81
CA LYS A 5 1.48 4.75 11.47
C LYS A 5 2.08 5.96 10.78
N ALA A 6 2.20 7.08 11.48
CA ALA A 6 2.87 8.26 10.96
C ALA A 6 4.17 8.57 11.71
N ARG A 7 5.08 9.24 11.03
CA ARG A 7 6.30 9.79 11.63
C ARG A 7 6.44 11.27 11.30
N VAL A 8 6.88 12.03 12.30
CA VAL A 8 7.26 13.43 12.16
C VAL A 8 8.78 13.56 12.18
N ILE A 9 9.32 14.24 11.17
CA ILE A 9 10.75 14.59 11.09
C ILE A 9 10.87 16.11 11.08
N VAL A 10 11.64 16.67 12.01
CA VAL A 10 11.91 18.09 12.11
C VAL A 10 13.29 18.36 11.55
N CYS A 11 13.37 19.10 10.45
CA CYS A 11 14.60 19.50 9.78
C CYS A 11 15.00 20.88 10.28
N SER A 12 16.02 20.93 11.14
CA SER A 12 16.53 22.17 11.72
C SER A 12 17.93 22.00 12.27
N ASP A 13 18.89 22.74 11.73
CA ASP A 13 20.27 22.80 12.25
C ASP A 13 20.32 23.20 13.73
N SER A 14 19.56 24.23 14.13
CA SER A 14 19.60 24.76 15.50
C SER A 14 18.93 23.84 16.53
N ALA A 15 17.83 23.17 16.15
CA ALA A 15 17.17 22.21 17.02
C ALA A 15 17.98 20.91 17.14
N ALA A 16 18.55 20.41 16.05
CA ALA A 16 19.43 19.25 16.07
C ALA A 16 20.70 19.49 16.91
N ALA A 17 21.23 20.71 16.89
CA ALA A 17 22.35 21.13 17.75
C ALA A 17 21.96 21.41 19.22
N GLY A 18 20.68 21.30 19.59
CA GLY A 18 20.18 21.60 20.93
C GLY A 18 20.25 23.09 21.32
N SER A 19 20.46 23.98 20.35
CA SER A 19 20.57 25.43 20.57
C SER A 19 19.21 26.11 20.68
N THR A 20 18.18 25.49 20.13
CA THR A 20 16.77 25.93 20.21
C THR A 20 15.89 24.74 20.49
N GLU A 21 14.88 24.91 21.36
CA GLU A 21 13.85 23.89 21.54
C GLU A 21 12.93 23.86 20.32
N ASP A 22 12.62 22.66 19.83
CA ASP A 22 11.64 22.49 18.77
C ASP A 22 10.21 22.70 19.31
N THR A 23 9.43 23.49 18.61
CA THR A 23 8.03 23.77 18.93
C THR A 23 7.07 23.27 17.85
N THR A 24 7.58 22.90 16.68
CA THR A 24 6.74 22.52 15.54
C THR A 24 6.45 21.02 15.49
N GLY A 25 7.42 20.18 15.88
CA GLY A 25 7.26 18.73 15.96
C GLY A 25 6.10 18.30 16.83
N PRO A 26 5.98 18.75 18.10
CA PRO A 26 4.88 18.39 18.98
C PRO A 26 3.49 18.79 18.43
N VAL A 27 3.41 19.93 17.73
CA VAL A 27 2.17 20.40 17.11
C VAL A 27 1.76 19.50 15.95
N LEU A 28 2.72 19.11 15.12
CA LEU A 28 2.48 18.24 13.98
C LEU A 28 2.11 16.81 14.44
N VAL A 29 2.77 16.29 15.48
CA VAL A 29 2.41 15.02 16.12
C VAL A 29 0.98 15.06 16.65
N THR A 30 0.62 16.11 17.39
CA THR A 30 -0.75 16.28 17.92
C THR A 30 -1.77 16.31 16.79
N GLY A 31 -1.53 17.09 15.74
CA GLY A 31 -2.43 17.19 14.60
C GLY A 31 -2.61 15.88 13.83
N LEU A 32 -1.55 15.09 13.66
CA LEU A 32 -1.66 13.77 13.03
C LEU A 32 -2.40 12.75 13.91
N ARG A 33 -2.22 12.80 15.24
CA ARG A 33 -3.00 11.99 16.19
C ARG A 33 -4.49 12.36 16.17
N ASP A 34 -4.82 13.64 16.07
CA ASP A 34 -6.21 14.12 15.92
C ASP A 34 -6.85 13.64 14.60
N LEU A 35 -6.02 13.40 13.58
CA LEU A 35 -6.43 12.78 12.32
C LEU A 35 -6.48 11.24 12.38
N GLY A 36 -6.28 10.63 13.56
CA GLY A 36 -6.40 9.20 13.79
C GLY A 36 -5.13 8.37 13.51
N CYS A 37 -3.97 9.01 13.37
CA CYS A 37 -2.71 8.29 13.17
C CYS A 37 -2.09 7.85 14.52
N ASP A 38 -1.39 6.71 14.51
CA ASP A 38 -0.42 6.32 15.55
C ASP A 38 0.92 6.98 15.23
N VAL A 39 1.42 7.83 16.12
CA VAL A 39 2.56 8.70 15.85
C VAL A 39 3.52 8.68 17.03
N ASP A 40 4.77 8.33 16.76
CA ASP A 40 5.88 8.44 17.73
C ASP A 40 6.21 9.92 18.04
N GLU A 41 7.10 10.13 19.01
CA GLU A 41 7.69 11.45 19.26
C GLU A 41 8.47 11.96 18.03
N PRO A 42 8.55 13.30 17.81
CA PRO A 42 9.19 13.85 16.63
C PRO A 42 10.69 13.57 16.62
N LEU A 43 11.22 13.19 15.45
CA LEU A 43 12.65 13.01 15.24
C LEU A 43 13.26 14.30 14.69
N VAL A 44 14.20 14.89 15.42
CA VAL A 44 14.90 16.10 14.99
C VAL A 44 16.21 15.73 14.27
N VAL A 45 16.43 16.31 13.08
CA VAL A 45 17.62 16.11 12.25
C VAL A 45 18.17 17.45 11.72
N PRO A 46 19.48 17.56 11.45
CA PRO A 46 20.05 18.75 10.82
C PRO A 46 19.53 18.94 9.40
N ASP A 47 19.67 20.16 8.85
CA ASP A 47 19.31 20.52 7.48
C ASP A 47 20.34 19.94 6.48
N ASP A 48 20.39 18.62 6.39
CA ASP A 48 21.33 17.85 5.58
C ASP A 48 20.60 16.73 4.83
N VAL A 49 20.87 16.60 3.53
CA VAL A 49 20.16 15.64 2.66
C VAL A 49 20.37 14.19 3.12
N ALA A 50 21.57 13.84 3.58
CA ALA A 50 21.86 12.48 4.02
C ALA A 50 21.14 12.18 5.33
N ALA A 51 21.18 13.11 6.29
CA ALA A 51 20.48 12.96 7.58
C ALA A 51 18.95 12.85 7.40
N ILE A 52 18.37 13.68 6.54
CA ILE A 52 16.93 13.64 6.22
C ILE A 52 16.58 12.30 5.54
N THR A 53 17.38 11.86 4.58
CA THR A 53 17.17 10.59 3.88
C THR A 53 17.26 9.39 4.81
N GLU A 54 18.25 9.37 5.70
CA GLU A 54 18.42 8.32 6.70
C GLU A 54 17.21 8.27 7.65
N ALA A 55 16.76 9.42 8.13
CA ALA A 55 15.59 9.51 9.00
C ALA A 55 14.28 9.07 8.31
N ILE A 56 14.11 9.39 7.03
CA ILE A 56 12.97 8.92 6.22
C ILE A 56 13.02 7.39 6.09
N GLY A 57 14.20 6.82 5.84
CA GLY A 57 14.38 5.37 5.68
C GLY A 57 14.39 4.56 6.98
N ALA A 58 14.43 5.20 8.15
CA ALA A 58 14.58 4.51 9.42
C ALA A 58 13.25 3.91 9.91
N GLY A 59 13.04 2.60 9.74
CA GLY A 59 11.83 1.92 10.26
C GLY A 59 10.62 2.02 9.33
N VAL A 60 9.44 1.61 9.82
CA VAL A 60 8.23 1.45 8.99
C VAL A 60 7.18 2.51 9.38
N ALA A 61 6.73 3.29 8.41
CA ALA A 61 5.64 4.27 8.56
C ALA A 61 4.81 4.33 7.27
N ASP A 62 3.52 4.54 7.43
CA ASP A 62 2.54 4.74 6.35
C ASP A 62 2.59 6.19 5.84
N VAL A 63 2.88 7.13 6.74
CA VAL A 63 2.96 8.56 6.44
C VAL A 63 4.19 9.16 7.10
N ILE A 64 5.00 9.89 6.36
CA ILE A 64 6.13 10.64 6.89
C ILE A 64 5.94 12.11 6.55
N VAL A 65 5.91 12.96 7.58
CA VAL A 65 5.82 14.41 7.42
C VAL A 65 7.10 15.05 7.94
N CYS A 66 7.87 15.62 7.01
CA CYS A 66 9.02 16.45 7.30
C CYS A 66 8.56 17.91 7.47
N THR A 67 9.12 18.64 8.44
CA THR A 67 8.86 20.06 8.63
C THR A 67 10.16 20.85 8.83
N GLY A 68 10.26 22.02 8.20
CA GLY A 68 11.48 22.84 8.21
C GLY A 68 12.37 22.61 6.98
N GLY A 69 13.35 23.49 6.77
CA GLY A 69 14.28 23.41 5.63
C GLY A 69 13.63 23.53 4.25
N THR A 70 12.49 24.23 4.11
CA THR A 70 11.75 24.37 2.83
C THR A 70 11.79 25.78 2.21
N GLY A 71 12.55 26.71 2.78
CA GLY A 71 12.72 28.08 2.28
C GLY A 71 13.53 28.15 0.97
N LEU A 72 14.09 29.34 0.67
CA LEU A 72 14.91 29.60 -0.53
C LEU A 72 16.41 29.70 -0.20
N GLY A 73 16.79 29.49 1.06
CA GLY A 73 18.17 29.55 1.51
C GLY A 73 18.97 28.31 1.11
N PRO A 74 20.32 28.39 1.14
CA PRO A 74 21.18 27.28 0.72
C PRO A 74 21.15 26.07 1.66
N ARG A 75 20.57 26.21 2.86
CA ARG A 75 20.34 25.13 3.82
C ARG A 75 18.94 24.54 3.72
N ASP A 76 18.04 25.18 2.97
CA ASP A 76 16.69 24.64 2.78
C ASP A 76 16.76 23.50 1.76
N VAL A 77 16.90 22.26 2.23
CA VAL A 77 17.11 21.08 1.38
C VAL A 77 16.03 20.01 1.53
N THR A 78 15.07 20.19 2.44
CA THR A 78 14.03 19.19 2.74
C THR A 78 13.19 18.81 1.51
N PRO A 79 12.69 19.76 0.68
CA PRO A 79 11.94 19.41 -0.52
C PRO A 79 12.78 18.59 -1.51
N ASP A 80 14.07 18.94 -1.65
CA ASP A 80 14.98 18.28 -2.59
C ASP A 80 15.30 16.85 -2.14
N ALA A 81 15.48 16.64 -0.82
CA ALA A 81 15.64 15.32 -0.23
C ALA A 81 14.39 14.44 -0.41
N VAL A 82 13.20 15.01 -0.20
CA VAL A 82 11.94 14.27 -0.41
C VAL A 82 11.72 13.92 -1.88
N LEU A 83 11.90 14.87 -2.81
CA LEU A 83 11.72 14.65 -4.24
C LEU A 83 12.69 13.58 -4.79
N ALA A 84 13.90 13.48 -4.23
CA ALA A 84 14.88 12.47 -4.62
C ALA A 84 14.50 11.04 -4.18
N LEU A 85 13.58 10.89 -3.21
CA LEU A 85 13.25 9.60 -2.60
C LEU A 85 11.89 9.03 -3.04
N ILE A 86 11.01 9.85 -3.59
CA ILE A 86 9.67 9.43 -4.01
C ILE A 86 9.71 8.74 -5.38
N ASP A 87 8.90 7.68 -5.53
CA ASP A 87 8.70 6.98 -6.80
C ASP A 87 7.67 7.70 -7.69
N ARG A 88 6.78 8.47 -7.06
CA ARG A 88 5.70 9.21 -7.72
C ARG A 88 5.40 10.49 -6.97
N GLU A 89 5.51 11.61 -7.68
CA GLU A 89 5.12 12.92 -7.15
C GLU A 89 3.60 13.11 -7.10
N LEU A 90 3.15 13.84 -6.08
CA LEU A 90 1.77 14.29 -5.89
C LEU A 90 1.72 15.83 -6.03
N PRO A 91 1.87 16.38 -7.25
CA PRO A 91 2.00 17.84 -7.44
C PRO A 91 0.77 18.61 -6.92
N GLY A 92 -0.42 17.99 -6.98
CA GLY A 92 -1.66 18.55 -6.47
C GLY A 92 -1.63 18.90 -4.97
N PHE A 93 -0.78 18.24 -4.17
CA PHE A 93 -0.58 18.60 -2.77
C PHE A 93 0.02 20.00 -2.62
N GLY A 94 1.13 20.27 -3.32
CA GLY A 94 1.79 21.57 -3.30
C GLY A 94 0.89 22.68 -3.83
N GLU A 95 0.09 22.37 -4.86
CA GLU A 95 -0.94 23.28 -5.40
C GLU A 95 -2.00 23.63 -4.36
N ALA A 96 -2.59 22.63 -3.70
CA ALA A 96 -3.61 22.83 -2.67
C ALA A 96 -3.05 23.59 -1.45
N PHE A 97 -1.83 23.24 -1.04
CA PHE A 97 -1.12 23.91 0.05
C PHE A 97 -0.93 25.40 -0.25
N ARG A 98 -0.35 25.74 -1.42
CA ARG A 98 -0.14 27.14 -1.82
C ARG A 98 -1.45 27.88 -2.01
N ALA A 99 -2.48 27.24 -2.58
CA ALA A 99 -3.80 27.83 -2.73
C ALA A 99 -4.41 28.23 -1.38
N ARG A 100 -4.26 27.39 -0.35
CA ARG A 100 -4.72 27.68 1.00
C ARG A 100 -3.92 28.81 1.66
N GLY A 101 -2.59 28.76 1.56
CA GLY A 101 -1.72 29.80 2.12
C GLY A 101 -1.92 31.18 1.47
N ARG A 102 -2.22 31.22 0.16
CA ARG A 102 -2.51 32.47 -0.58
C ARG A 102 -3.71 33.23 -0.02
N ALA A 103 -4.66 32.54 0.61
CA ALA A 103 -5.78 33.21 1.27
C ALA A 103 -5.34 34.09 2.46
N GLN A 104 -4.14 33.83 3.00
CA GLN A 104 -3.57 34.54 4.15
C GLN A 104 -2.42 35.48 3.74
N THR A 105 -1.55 35.05 2.83
CA THR A 105 -0.38 35.84 2.40
C THR A 105 0.08 35.50 0.99
N PRO A 106 0.46 36.49 0.16
CA PRO A 106 1.04 36.22 -1.16
C PRO A 106 2.39 35.50 -1.10
N LEU A 107 3.09 35.56 0.04
CA LEU A 107 4.37 34.86 0.23
C LEU A 107 4.22 33.33 0.22
N ALA A 108 3.00 32.81 0.34
CA ALA A 108 2.73 31.37 0.24
C ALA A 108 3.20 30.78 -1.11
N ASP A 109 3.23 31.57 -2.18
CA ASP A 109 3.72 31.13 -3.50
C ASP A 109 5.22 30.83 -3.52
N LEU A 110 6.00 31.30 -2.53
CA LEU A 110 7.42 30.94 -2.37
C LEU A 110 7.62 29.56 -1.73
N SER A 111 6.54 28.94 -1.21
CA SER A 111 6.62 27.64 -0.55
C SER A 111 7.01 26.54 -1.54
N ARG A 112 8.06 25.81 -1.18
CA ARG A 112 8.49 24.57 -1.83
C ARG A 112 7.90 23.32 -1.15
N ALA A 113 6.73 23.43 -0.53
CA ALA A 113 6.02 22.26 -0.01
C ALA A 113 5.72 21.26 -1.15
N VAL A 114 6.05 19.99 -0.90
CA VAL A 114 5.94 18.89 -1.85
C VAL A 114 5.41 17.64 -1.15
N ALA A 115 4.81 16.75 -1.94
CA ALA A 115 4.42 15.43 -1.49
C ALA A 115 4.62 14.40 -2.59
N GLY A 116 4.74 13.14 -2.20
CA GLY A 116 4.82 12.00 -3.11
C GLY A 116 4.68 10.69 -2.36
N THR A 117 4.72 9.59 -3.10
CA THR A 117 4.71 8.24 -2.53
C THR A 117 6.02 7.53 -2.79
N ARG A 118 6.49 6.76 -1.80
CA ARG A 118 7.62 5.84 -1.91
C ARG A 118 7.23 4.51 -1.30
N GLU A 119 7.32 3.41 -2.05
CA GLU A 119 7.14 2.05 -1.49
C GLU A 119 5.88 1.87 -0.61
N GLY A 120 4.77 2.54 -0.93
CA GLY A 120 3.52 2.49 -0.16
C GLY A 120 3.40 3.50 0.99
N CYS A 121 4.43 4.31 1.25
CA CYS A 121 4.42 5.40 2.21
C CYS A 121 4.14 6.75 1.54
N LEU A 122 3.31 7.60 2.17
CA LEU A 122 3.10 8.99 1.79
C LEU A 122 4.17 9.88 2.45
N LEU A 123 5.01 10.54 1.65
CA LEU A 123 6.03 11.46 2.12
C LEU A 123 5.62 12.91 1.82
N VAL A 124 5.70 13.79 2.81
CA VAL A 124 5.35 15.21 2.68
C VAL A 124 6.44 16.08 3.30
N ALA A 125 6.83 17.16 2.62
CA ALA A 125 7.66 18.23 3.16
C ALA A 125 6.81 19.50 3.36
N LEU A 126 6.77 20.00 4.59
CA LEU A 126 6.03 21.20 5.00
C LEU A 126 6.98 22.30 5.51
N PRO A 127 6.61 23.59 5.37
CA PRO A 127 7.33 24.67 6.03
C PRO A 127 7.26 24.58 7.56
N GLY A 128 8.31 25.07 8.22
CA GLY A 128 8.50 25.02 9.68
C GLY A 128 7.80 26.12 10.47
N SER A 129 6.65 26.62 10.02
CA SER A 129 5.85 27.59 10.79
C SER A 129 4.55 26.96 11.27
N HIS A 130 4.05 27.38 12.43
CA HIS A 130 2.82 26.84 13.01
C HIS A 130 1.61 27.00 12.08
N GLY A 131 1.51 28.15 11.39
CA GLY A 131 0.45 28.39 10.40
C GLY A 131 0.58 27.46 9.19
N ALA A 132 1.80 27.24 8.70
CA ALA A 132 2.05 26.30 7.60
C ALA A 132 1.74 24.85 8.00
N ILE A 133 2.02 24.45 9.23
CA ILE A 133 1.66 23.12 9.75
C ILE A 133 0.14 22.97 9.81
N ALA A 134 -0.57 23.97 10.32
CA ALA A 134 -2.04 23.94 10.34
C ALA A 134 -2.64 23.84 8.93
N ASP A 135 -2.11 24.60 7.96
CA ASP A 135 -2.53 24.52 6.57
C ASP A 135 -2.18 23.16 5.94
N GLY A 136 -0.99 22.64 6.22
CA GLY A 136 -0.54 21.32 5.77
C GLY A 136 -1.43 20.20 6.29
N LEU A 137 -1.74 20.20 7.60
CA LEU A 137 -2.65 19.25 8.22
C LEU A 137 -4.07 19.33 7.64
N ALA A 138 -4.57 20.55 7.35
CA ALA A 138 -5.88 20.72 6.74
C ALA A 138 -5.95 20.18 5.30
N VAL A 139 -4.85 20.27 4.53
CA VAL A 139 -4.74 19.65 3.20
C VAL A 139 -4.55 18.13 3.32
N LEU A 140 -3.75 17.69 4.29
CA LEU A 140 -3.49 16.28 4.56
C LEU A 140 -4.73 15.53 5.02
N GLY A 141 -5.57 16.08 5.88
CA GLY A 141 -6.70 15.36 6.49
C GLY A 141 -7.57 14.57 5.50
N PRO A 142 -8.15 15.21 4.46
CA PRO A 142 -8.93 14.51 3.44
C PRO A 142 -8.11 13.50 2.62
N LEU A 143 -6.82 13.77 2.42
CA LEU A 143 -5.92 12.85 1.72
C LEU A 143 -5.57 11.66 2.59
N LEU A 144 -5.45 11.84 3.91
CA LEU A 144 -5.20 10.77 4.87
C LEU A 144 -6.42 9.88 5.04
N GLU A 145 -7.65 10.37 4.89
CA GLU A 145 -8.84 9.51 4.86
C GLU A 145 -8.83 8.58 3.64
N HIS A 146 -8.43 9.09 2.47
CA HIS A 146 -8.27 8.26 1.27
C HIS A 146 -7.02 7.39 1.31
N ALA A 147 -5.90 7.94 1.77
CA ALA A 147 -4.65 7.24 1.98
C ALA A 147 -4.77 6.21 3.10
N HIS A 148 -5.68 6.34 4.05
CA HIS A 148 -6.02 5.27 4.99
C HIS A 148 -6.59 4.08 4.22
N HIS A 149 -7.44 4.30 3.22
CA HIS A 149 -7.96 3.22 2.38
C HIS A 149 -6.90 2.62 1.43
N VAL A 150 -5.95 3.43 0.97
CA VAL A 150 -4.88 3.04 0.03
C VAL A 150 -3.63 2.49 0.74
N ILE A 151 -3.34 2.94 1.96
CA ILE A 151 -2.14 2.60 2.75
C ILE A 151 -2.49 1.62 3.89
N ALA A 152 -3.69 1.63 4.49
CA ALA A 152 -4.16 0.45 5.23
C ALA A 152 -4.40 -0.75 4.30
N GLY A 153 -4.43 -0.49 2.98
CA GLY A 153 -4.27 -1.47 1.93
C GLY A 153 -2.82 -1.92 1.69
N ALA A 154 -1.86 -1.59 2.55
CA ALA A 154 -0.47 -2.08 2.56
C ALA A 154 -0.35 -3.59 2.89
N ASP A 155 -1.29 -4.37 2.39
CA ASP A 155 -0.95 -5.55 1.62
C ASP A 155 -1.24 -5.26 0.12
N HIS A 156 -0.40 -4.40 -0.46
CA HIS A 156 -0.39 -4.10 -1.89
C HIS A 156 0.61 -4.99 -2.64
N ARG A 157 0.70 -6.27 -2.26
CA ARG A 157 0.68 -7.29 -3.30
C ARG A 157 -0.61 -7.07 -4.09
N ARG A 158 -0.54 -6.65 -5.36
CA ARG A 158 -1.69 -6.86 -6.26
C ARG A 158 -2.03 -8.34 -6.18
N LEU A 159 -3.25 -8.67 -5.77
CA LEU A 159 -3.67 -10.06 -5.71
C LEU A 159 -3.96 -10.57 -7.13
N ILE A 160 -4.27 -9.65 -8.05
CA ILE A 160 -4.44 -9.90 -9.48
C ILE A 160 -3.22 -9.38 -10.27
N ARG A 161 -2.47 -10.27 -10.95
CA ARG A 161 -1.21 -9.92 -11.65
C ARG A 161 -1.09 -10.46 -13.05
N SER A 162 -0.41 -9.75 -13.94
CA SER A 162 -0.02 -10.28 -15.25
C SER A 162 1.27 -11.10 -15.22
N THR A 163 2.06 -11.01 -14.15
CA THR A 163 3.32 -11.74 -13.98
C THR A 163 3.11 -13.13 -13.35
N PRO A 164 4.06 -14.08 -13.54
CA PRO A 164 4.00 -15.38 -12.87
C PRO A 164 3.87 -15.27 -11.34
N ILE A 165 3.04 -16.15 -10.78
CA ILE A 165 2.84 -16.34 -9.34
C ILE A 165 3.33 -17.74 -8.94
N THR A 166 3.68 -17.94 -7.67
CA THR A 166 4.18 -19.23 -7.15
C THR A 166 3.52 -19.64 -5.84
N THR A 167 3.50 -20.93 -5.53
CA THR A 167 2.98 -21.42 -4.25
C THR A 167 3.87 -21.07 -3.07
N ALA A 168 5.19 -21.06 -3.26
CA ALA A 168 6.13 -20.63 -2.23
C ALA A 168 5.87 -19.18 -1.77
N GLU A 169 5.41 -18.31 -2.68
CA GLU A 169 5.09 -16.93 -2.33
C GLU A 169 3.91 -16.82 -1.39
N ILE A 170 2.87 -17.63 -1.60
CA ILE A 170 1.64 -17.55 -0.83
C ILE A 170 1.72 -18.36 0.47
N GLU A 171 2.50 -19.45 0.46
CA GLU A 171 2.81 -20.23 1.65
C GLU A 171 3.55 -19.39 2.70
N ALA A 172 4.51 -18.57 2.27
CA ALA A 172 5.25 -17.67 3.15
C ALA A 172 4.34 -16.65 3.86
N GLU A 173 3.29 -16.15 3.20
CA GLU A 173 2.37 -15.16 3.76
C GLU A 173 1.53 -15.72 4.92
N VAL A 174 1.21 -17.00 4.87
CA VAL A 174 0.34 -17.65 5.87
C VAL A 174 1.11 -18.37 6.97
N HIS A 175 2.43 -18.49 6.86
CA HIS A 175 3.22 -19.15 7.89
C HIS A 175 3.18 -18.35 9.20
N ARG A 176 2.78 -19.00 10.29
CA ARG A 176 2.78 -18.42 11.64
C ARG A 176 3.35 -19.41 12.65
N PRO A 177 4.06 -18.96 13.71
CA PRO A 177 4.65 -19.87 14.71
C PRO A 177 3.63 -20.71 15.48
N ASP A 178 2.39 -20.25 15.56
CA ASP A 178 1.25 -20.89 16.23
C ASP A 178 0.37 -21.73 15.28
N ALA A 179 0.71 -21.82 14.00
CA ALA A 179 0.02 -22.66 13.04
C ALA A 179 0.49 -24.13 13.12
N GLY A 180 -0.45 -25.05 13.37
CA GLY A 180 -0.21 -26.49 13.34
C GLY A 180 -0.44 -27.12 11.97
N ALA A 181 -1.04 -26.39 11.03
CA ALA A 181 -1.23 -26.82 9.65
C ALA A 181 -1.24 -25.62 8.68
N VAL A 182 -0.70 -25.85 7.49
CA VAL A 182 -0.80 -24.96 6.33
C VAL A 182 -1.34 -25.79 5.16
N VAL A 183 -2.34 -25.26 4.45
CA VAL A 183 -2.88 -25.85 3.22
C VAL A 183 -2.71 -24.85 2.09
N VAL A 184 -2.18 -25.32 0.97
CA VAL A 184 -1.98 -24.53 -0.25
C VAL A 184 -2.70 -25.21 -1.41
N PHE A 185 -3.48 -24.44 -2.16
CA PHE A 185 -4.22 -24.87 -3.35
C PHE A 185 -3.57 -24.33 -4.63
N GLU A 186 -3.58 -25.14 -5.70
CA GLU A 186 -3.11 -24.76 -7.04
C GLU A 186 -4.18 -24.95 -8.11
N GLY A 187 -4.56 -23.85 -8.77
CA GLY A 187 -5.35 -23.85 -9.99
C GLY A 187 -4.46 -23.68 -11.21
N ARG A 188 -4.12 -24.77 -11.89
CA ARG A 188 -3.28 -24.78 -13.10
C ARG A 188 -4.08 -24.89 -14.38
N VAL A 189 -3.54 -24.32 -15.46
CA VAL A 189 -4.07 -24.49 -16.82
C VAL A 189 -3.90 -25.94 -17.26
N ARG A 190 -5.00 -26.57 -17.69
CA ARG A 190 -5.02 -27.93 -18.24
C ARG A 190 -5.09 -27.88 -19.77
N ASP A 191 -4.68 -28.97 -20.41
CA ASP A 191 -4.68 -29.14 -21.87
C ASP A 191 -6.07 -29.49 -22.46
N HIS A 192 -7.07 -29.68 -21.61
CA HIS A 192 -8.44 -29.98 -22.01
C HIS A 192 -9.48 -29.26 -21.14
N ASP A 193 -10.61 -28.91 -21.75
CA ASP A 193 -11.81 -28.47 -21.04
C ASP A 193 -13.05 -29.09 -21.69
N HIS A 194 -13.94 -29.70 -20.89
CA HIS A 194 -15.12 -30.44 -21.35
C HIS A 194 -14.87 -31.40 -22.54
N GLY A 195 -13.69 -32.04 -22.59
CA GLY A 195 -13.31 -32.99 -23.65
C GLY A 195 -12.76 -32.36 -24.93
N ARG A 196 -12.52 -31.04 -24.96
CA ARG A 196 -11.91 -30.32 -26.09
C ARG A 196 -10.47 -29.92 -25.75
N SER A 197 -9.57 -30.05 -26.72
CA SER A 197 -8.16 -29.63 -26.58
C SER A 197 -8.02 -28.11 -26.58
N VAL A 198 -7.39 -27.57 -25.54
CA VAL A 198 -7.15 -26.14 -25.35
C VAL A 198 -5.71 -25.81 -25.77
N ALA A 199 -5.53 -24.78 -26.59
CA ALA A 199 -4.21 -24.32 -27.04
C ALA A 199 -3.61 -23.25 -26.13
N SER A 200 -4.44 -22.32 -25.65
CA SER A 200 -4.06 -21.28 -24.69
C SER A 200 -5.28 -20.72 -23.96
N LEU A 201 -5.02 -20.09 -22.81
CA LEU A 201 -6.01 -19.34 -22.05
C LEU A 201 -5.55 -17.90 -21.88
N THR A 202 -6.49 -16.96 -22.05
CA THR A 202 -6.29 -15.55 -21.68
C THR A 202 -7.25 -15.23 -20.54
N TYR A 203 -6.74 -14.71 -19.44
CA TYR A 203 -7.56 -14.22 -18.33
C TYR A 203 -7.63 -12.70 -18.35
N GLU A 204 -8.83 -12.14 -18.22
CA GLU A 204 -9.07 -10.70 -18.09
C GLU A 204 -9.76 -10.41 -16.76
N ALA A 205 -9.37 -9.33 -16.08
CA ALA A 205 -9.92 -8.95 -14.78
C ALA A 205 -10.68 -7.63 -14.87
N HIS A 206 -11.80 -7.56 -14.13
CA HIS A 206 -12.47 -6.30 -13.87
C HIS A 206 -11.57 -5.37 -13.04
N PRO A 207 -11.67 -4.04 -13.17
CA PRO A 207 -10.98 -3.10 -12.29
C PRO A 207 -11.18 -3.38 -10.78
N ASP A 208 -12.33 -3.93 -10.41
CA ASP A 208 -12.68 -4.24 -9.01
C ASP A 208 -12.19 -5.62 -8.53
N ALA A 209 -11.63 -6.46 -9.41
CA ALA A 209 -11.27 -7.85 -9.07
C ALA A 209 -10.31 -7.95 -7.88
N ASP A 210 -9.37 -7.01 -7.78
CA ASP A 210 -8.40 -6.95 -6.70
C ASP A 210 -9.07 -6.60 -5.35
N ALA A 211 -10.11 -5.76 -5.36
CA ALA A 211 -10.90 -5.42 -4.17
C ALA A 211 -11.77 -6.60 -3.74
N VAL A 212 -12.44 -7.26 -4.69
CA VAL A 212 -13.26 -8.44 -4.42
C VAL A 212 -12.42 -9.59 -3.85
N LEU A 213 -11.22 -9.85 -4.40
CA LEU A 213 -10.35 -10.90 -3.89
C LEU A 213 -9.92 -10.63 -2.44
N ARG A 214 -9.67 -9.37 -2.08
CA ARG A 214 -9.36 -8.98 -0.69
C ARG A 214 -10.52 -9.22 0.25
N GLU A 215 -11.74 -8.88 -0.15
CA GLU A 215 -12.94 -9.12 0.63
C GLU A 215 -13.09 -10.61 0.95
N VAL A 216 -12.94 -11.47 -0.06
CA VAL A 216 -13.01 -12.93 0.11
C VAL A 216 -11.90 -13.46 1.02
N VAL A 217 -10.67 -12.95 0.91
CA VAL A 217 -9.56 -13.34 1.80
C VAL A 217 -9.82 -12.89 3.25
N ALA A 218 -10.38 -11.70 3.45
CA ALA A 218 -10.76 -11.22 4.78
C ALA A 218 -11.84 -12.10 5.42
N GLU A 219 -12.84 -12.52 4.64
CA GLU A 219 -13.84 -13.46 5.12
C GLU A 219 -13.26 -14.85 5.43
N ALA A 220 -12.22 -15.29 4.71
CA ALA A 220 -11.51 -16.54 5.02
C ALA A 220 -10.75 -16.44 6.35
N LEU A 221 -10.17 -15.29 6.66
CA LEU A 221 -9.52 -15.02 7.95
C LEU A 221 -10.51 -15.07 9.12
N ASP A 222 -11.76 -14.67 8.88
CA ASP A 222 -12.83 -14.71 9.90
C ASP A 222 -13.40 -16.12 10.14
N GLN A 223 -12.99 -17.13 9.36
CA GLN A 223 -13.42 -18.51 9.57
C GLN A 223 -12.88 -19.09 10.88
N PRO A 224 -13.65 -19.92 11.61
CA PRO A 224 -13.21 -20.48 12.89
C PRO A 224 -11.90 -21.27 12.79
N GLY A 225 -10.93 -20.88 13.63
CA GLY A 225 -9.64 -21.57 13.75
C GLY A 225 -8.59 -21.19 12.71
N VAL A 226 -8.90 -20.28 11.78
CA VAL A 226 -7.93 -19.71 10.84
C VAL A 226 -7.01 -18.72 11.57
N ILE A 227 -5.72 -18.80 11.26
CA ILE A 227 -4.68 -17.91 11.78
C ILE A 227 -4.24 -16.93 10.70
N ALA A 228 -4.08 -17.41 9.46
CA ALA A 228 -3.80 -16.57 8.30
C ALA A 228 -4.41 -17.16 7.02
N ALA A 229 -4.78 -16.30 6.06
CA ALA A 229 -5.24 -16.69 4.74
C ALA A 229 -4.70 -15.71 3.70
N ALA A 230 -4.43 -16.21 2.49
CA ALA A 230 -3.94 -15.39 1.39
C ALA A 230 -4.30 -16.02 0.04
N SER A 231 -4.43 -15.21 -1.01
CA SER A 231 -4.80 -15.68 -2.35
C SER A 231 -4.27 -14.80 -3.46
N LEU A 232 -3.96 -15.39 -4.62
CA LEU A 232 -3.45 -14.72 -5.81
C LEU A 232 -4.03 -15.30 -7.09
N HIS A 233 -4.24 -14.43 -8.08
CA HIS A 233 -4.67 -14.81 -9.43
C HIS A 233 -3.80 -14.14 -10.50
N ARG A 234 -3.41 -14.92 -11.50
CA ARG A 234 -2.68 -14.46 -12.68
C ARG A 234 -3.64 -14.17 -13.84
N VAL A 235 -3.41 -13.07 -14.53
CA VAL A 235 -4.16 -12.60 -15.71
C VAL A 235 -3.24 -12.45 -16.92
N GLY A 236 -3.81 -12.21 -18.10
CA GLY A 236 -3.10 -12.21 -19.37
C GLY A 236 -3.03 -13.62 -19.99
N ASP A 237 -2.05 -13.83 -20.87
CA ASP A 237 -1.89 -15.09 -21.59
C ASP A 237 -1.13 -16.13 -20.75
N LEU A 238 -1.73 -17.30 -20.57
CA LEU A 238 -1.17 -18.43 -19.83
C LEU A 238 -1.04 -19.67 -20.72
N ALA A 239 0.07 -20.38 -20.56
CA ALA A 239 0.34 -21.65 -21.21
C ALA A 239 -0.21 -22.84 -20.40
N ILE A 240 -0.33 -24.00 -21.04
CA ILE A 240 -0.66 -25.26 -20.36
C ILE A 240 0.38 -25.52 -19.25
N GLY A 241 -0.09 -25.82 -18.05
CA GLY A 241 0.74 -26.05 -16.85
C GLY A 241 0.99 -24.81 -15.99
N ASP A 242 0.74 -23.60 -16.52
CA ASP A 242 0.90 -22.36 -15.75
C ASP A 242 -0.05 -22.32 -14.55
N LEU A 243 0.44 -21.75 -13.44
CA LEU A 243 -0.37 -21.45 -12.27
C LEU A 243 -1.21 -20.20 -12.54
N ALA A 244 -2.53 -20.39 -12.61
CA ALA A 244 -3.49 -19.30 -12.83
C ALA A 244 -4.00 -18.73 -11.52
N PHE A 245 -4.16 -19.57 -10.50
CA PHE A 245 -4.78 -19.20 -9.24
C PHE A 245 -4.18 -20.02 -8.10
N THR A 246 -3.93 -19.40 -6.95
CA THR A 246 -3.50 -20.09 -5.74
C THR A 246 -4.09 -19.44 -4.50
N ALA A 247 -4.39 -20.27 -3.50
CA ALA A 247 -4.91 -19.85 -2.20
C ALA A 247 -4.17 -20.64 -1.12
N ALA A 248 -3.89 -20.00 0.01
CA ALA A 248 -3.28 -20.65 1.16
C ALA A 248 -3.96 -20.23 2.45
N VAL A 249 -4.04 -21.16 3.40
CA VAL A 249 -4.60 -20.95 4.73
C VAL A 249 -3.77 -21.67 5.76
N SER A 250 -3.53 -21.03 6.91
CA SER A 250 -2.94 -21.65 8.08
C SER A 250 -3.92 -21.65 9.26
N ALA A 251 -3.86 -22.72 10.05
CA ALA A 251 -4.73 -22.93 11.20
C ALA A 251 -4.01 -23.71 12.31
N ALA A 252 -4.54 -23.68 13.52
CA ALA A 252 -4.01 -24.46 14.64
C ALA A 252 -4.09 -25.98 14.38
N HIS A 253 -5.12 -26.42 13.65
CA HIS A 253 -5.30 -27.82 13.30
C HIS A 253 -5.68 -28.00 11.82
N ARG A 254 -5.38 -29.19 11.29
CA ARG A 254 -5.53 -29.50 9.86
C ARG A 254 -6.98 -29.45 9.35
N GLY A 255 -7.96 -29.73 10.21
CA GLY A 255 -9.36 -29.80 9.78
C GLY A 255 -9.88 -28.44 9.33
N GLU A 256 -9.58 -27.42 10.13
CA GLU A 256 -9.90 -26.01 9.93
C GLU A 256 -9.13 -25.47 8.72
N ALA A 257 -7.84 -25.79 8.59
CA ALA A 257 -7.05 -25.37 7.43
C ALA A 257 -7.64 -25.90 6.11
N PHE A 258 -8.03 -27.18 6.05
CA PHE A 258 -8.67 -27.75 4.86
C PHE A 258 -10.04 -27.13 4.58
N ALA A 259 -10.89 -27.00 5.61
CA ALA A 259 -12.22 -26.44 5.47
C ALA A 259 -12.19 -24.98 4.97
N ALA A 260 -11.34 -24.15 5.57
CA ALA A 260 -11.20 -22.74 5.20
C ALA A 260 -10.55 -22.56 3.83
N CYS A 261 -9.54 -23.37 3.47
CA CYS A 261 -8.94 -23.30 2.13
C CYS A 261 -9.93 -23.71 1.04
N ALA A 262 -10.74 -24.76 1.27
CA ALA A 262 -11.80 -25.16 0.35
C ALA A 262 -12.84 -24.03 0.18
N TRP A 263 -13.29 -23.45 1.29
CA TRP A 263 -14.21 -22.32 1.28
C TRP A 263 -13.64 -21.12 0.50
N LEU A 264 -12.39 -20.75 0.73
CA LEU A 264 -11.71 -19.64 0.04
C LEU A 264 -11.65 -19.88 -1.48
N VAL A 265 -11.31 -21.10 -1.90
CA VAL A 265 -11.27 -21.45 -3.33
C VAL A 265 -12.65 -21.35 -3.99
N ASP A 266 -13.69 -21.83 -3.31
CA ASP A 266 -15.05 -21.80 -3.84
C ASP A 266 -15.59 -20.37 -3.89
N ALA A 267 -15.38 -19.57 -2.84
CA ALA A 267 -15.80 -18.17 -2.79
C ALA A 267 -15.08 -17.30 -3.83
N VAL A 268 -13.79 -17.55 -4.11
CA VAL A 268 -13.08 -16.87 -5.19
C VAL A 268 -13.67 -17.24 -6.54
N LYS A 269 -13.94 -18.52 -6.80
CA LYS A 269 -14.55 -18.94 -8.07
C LYS A 269 -15.94 -18.33 -8.28
N GLU A 270 -16.71 -18.21 -7.20
CA GLU A 270 -18.07 -17.66 -7.25
C GLU A 270 -18.11 -16.15 -7.48
N ARG A 271 -17.20 -15.41 -6.84
CA ARG A 271 -17.31 -13.95 -6.72
C ARG A 271 -16.31 -13.17 -7.54
N LEU A 272 -15.15 -13.74 -7.86
CA LEU A 272 -14.05 -12.99 -8.46
C LEU A 272 -14.39 -12.61 -9.92
N PRO A 273 -14.47 -11.31 -10.26
CA PRO A 273 -14.82 -10.88 -11.61
C PRO A 273 -13.61 -10.98 -12.55
N VAL A 274 -13.23 -12.21 -12.86
CA VAL A 274 -12.17 -12.60 -13.80
C VAL A 274 -12.77 -13.51 -14.86
N TRP A 275 -12.53 -13.21 -16.12
CA TRP A 275 -13.04 -13.95 -17.27
C TRP A 275 -11.93 -14.73 -17.95
N LYS A 276 -12.26 -15.95 -18.37
CA LYS A 276 -11.36 -16.87 -19.07
C LYS A 276 -11.78 -16.95 -20.53
N LEU A 277 -10.95 -16.45 -21.43
CA LEU A 277 -11.05 -16.71 -22.87
C LEU A 277 -10.24 -17.95 -23.22
N GLN A 278 -10.92 -18.97 -23.75
CA GLN A 278 -10.29 -20.21 -24.21
C GLN A 278 -10.12 -20.18 -25.71
N ARG A 279 -8.92 -20.56 -26.19
CA ARG A 279 -8.67 -20.80 -27.61
C ARG A 279 -8.46 -22.30 -27.82
N PHE A 280 -9.31 -22.90 -28.63
CA PHE A 280 -9.23 -24.33 -28.94
C PHE A 280 -8.31 -24.58 -30.15
N THR A 281 -7.79 -25.80 -30.27
CA THR A 281 -6.90 -26.19 -31.37
C THR A 281 -7.58 -26.18 -32.75
N ASP A 282 -8.92 -26.14 -32.78
CA ASP A 282 -9.74 -26.02 -33.99
C ASP A 282 -9.92 -24.57 -34.48
N GLY A 283 -9.35 -23.59 -33.76
CA GLY A 283 -9.42 -22.16 -34.07
C GLY A 283 -10.62 -21.41 -33.48
N THR A 284 -11.55 -22.12 -32.81
CA THR A 284 -12.70 -21.48 -32.14
C THR A 284 -12.30 -20.88 -30.78
N GLN A 285 -13.13 -19.96 -30.28
CA GLN A 285 -12.91 -19.26 -29.02
C GLN A 285 -14.18 -19.24 -28.17
N GLU A 286 -14.02 -19.31 -26.85
CA GLU A 286 -15.12 -19.31 -25.90
C GLU A 286 -14.77 -18.47 -24.67
N TRP A 287 -15.64 -17.54 -24.30
CA TRP A 287 -15.57 -16.82 -23.03
C TRP A 287 -16.34 -17.60 -21.98
N VAL A 288 -15.66 -17.95 -20.90
CA VAL A 288 -16.26 -18.59 -19.74
C VAL A 288 -16.06 -17.66 -18.55
N ASN A 289 -17.14 -17.36 -17.84
CA ASN A 289 -17.04 -16.64 -16.58
C ASN A 289 -16.41 -17.56 -15.53
N CYS A 290 -15.48 -17.06 -14.74
CA CYS A 290 -15.23 -17.68 -13.44
C CYS A 290 -16.37 -17.20 -12.54
N ALA A 291 -17.42 -18.01 -12.43
CA ALA A 291 -18.52 -17.85 -11.48
C ALA A 291 -18.71 -19.17 -10.75
#